data_AF-A0A7J0G0Q9-F1
#
_entry.id   AF-A0A7J0G0Q9-F1
#
_cell.length_a   1.000
_cell.length_b   1.000
_cell.length_c   1.000
_cell.angle_alpha   90.00
_cell.angle_beta   90.00
_cell.angle_gamma   90.00
#
_symmetry.space_group_name_H-M   'P 1'
#
loop_
_entity.id
_entity.type
_entity.pdbx_description
1 polymer ?
#
loop_
_entity_poly.entity_id
_entity_poly.type
_entity_poly.pdbx_seq_one_letter_code
_entity_poly.pdbx_strand_id
1 'polypeptide(L)'
;MGVSSLDFLGNFEGGCSPNGPLALMGLDLGAQSRRRREGRKQYIRWRRSRRFSGRLGGPRRRKTVVEKKVRALRKLVPKSESMGLDGLFRDTAEYILALQMRVQVMQIMVQVLSGSESSDE
;
A
#
# COMPACT_ATOMS: atom_id res chain seq x y z
N MET A 1 14.09 20.44 19.30
CA MET A 1 12.72 20.90 19.64
C MET A 1 12.83 22.37 20.06
N GLY A 2 11.96 23.24 19.54
CA GLY A 2 11.71 24.58 20.10
C GLY A 2 12.53 25.71 19.46
N VAL A 3 12.11 26.24 18.31
CA VAL A 3 11.42 27.53 18.12
C VAL A 3 12.24 28.77 18.52
N SER A 4 12.67 29.55 17.53
CA SER A 4 13.17 30.90 17.74
C SER A 4 12.22 31.86 17.03
N SER A 5 11.35 32.41 17.85
CA SER A 5 10.37 33.45 17.55
C SER A 5 11.04 34.80 17.77
N LEU A 6 10.79 35.69 16.80
CA LEU A 6 10.69 37.14 16.93
C LEU A 6 11.95 38.03 17.06
N ASP A 7 11.78 39.19 16.40
CA ASP A 7 12.44 40.49 16.54
C ASP A 7 13.76 40.66 15.76
N PHE A 8 13.80 41.27 14.57
CA PHE A 8 13.25 42.56 14.12
C PHE A 8 13.64 43.73 15.03
N LEU A 9 14.92 44.09 14.99
CA LEU A 9 15.52 45.43 15.16
C LEU A 9 17.01 45.19 14.89
N GLY A 10 17.77 45.88 14.05
CA GLY A 10 17.78 47.23 13.54
C GLY A 10 19.26 47.56 13.27
N ASN A 11 19.52 48.59 12.44
CA ASN A 11 20.81 49.16 12.05
C ASN A 11 21.57 48.50 10.89
N PHE A 12 21.23 48.96 9.67
CA PHE A 12 22.21 49.14 8.62
C PHE A 12 22.37 50.65 8.41
N GLU A 13 23.51 51.20 8.82
CA GLU A 13 23.92 52.55 8.44
C GLU A 13 24.21 52.59 6.94
N GLY A 14 23.65 53.60 6.26
CA GLY A 14 23.90 53.85 4.84
C GLY A 14 23.18 55.12 4.43
N GLY A 15 23.88 56.26 4.56
CA GLY A 15 23.34 57.59 4.27
C GLY A 15 22.96 57.80 2.81
N CYS A 16 21.90 58.58 2.60
CA CYS A 16 21.46 59.09 1.29
C CYS A 16 21.96 60.53 1.09
N SER A 17 22.47 60.84 -0.11
CA SER A 17 22.63 62.22 -0.58
C SER A 17 21.37 62.67 -1.35
N PRO A 18 20.98 63.96 -1.29
CA PRO A 18 19.68 64.45 -1.73
C PRO A 18 19.77 65.02 -3.14
N ASN A 19 19.16 64.39 -4.15
CA ASN A 19 18.72 65.02 -5.41
C ASN A 19 17.94 64.01 -6.27
N GLY A 20 16.60 64.09 -6.27
CA GLY A 20 15.78 63.34 -7.22
C GLY A 20 14.30 63.20 -6.81
N PRO A 21 13.33 63.65 -7.64
CA PRO A 21 11.96 63.93 -7.22
C PRO A 21 11.05 62.69 -7.21
N LEU A 22 10.11 62.72 -6.26
CA LEU A 22 8.84 62.01 -6.19
C LEU A 22 8.39 61.29 -7.49
N ALA A 23 8.61 59.98 -7.55
CA ALA A 23 7.80 59.04 -8.34
C ALA A 23 7.59 57.79 -7.46
N LEU A 24 6.66 57.86 -6.52
CA LEU A 24 5.29 57.41 -6.72
C LEU A 24 5.26 55.94 -7.17
N MET A 25 4.97 55.08 -6.20
CA MET A 25 4.60 53.66 -6.32
C MET A 25 3.86 53.35 -7.64
N GLY A 26 4.52 52.67 -8.58
CA GLY A 26 3.86 52.33 -9.86
C GLY A 26 4.28 51.01 -10.52
N LEU A 27 5.47 50.49 -10.25
CA LEU A 27 6.02 49.38 -11.06
C LEU A 27 6.11 48.03 -10.35
N ASP A 28 5.86 47.95 -9.04
CA ASP A 28 6.00 46.70 -8.28
C ASP A 28 4.73 45.84 -8.21
N LEU A 29 3.57 46.36 -8.62
CA LEU A 29 2.30 45.61 -8.59
C LEU A 29 2.32 44.41 -9.56
N GLY A 30 2.91 44.58 -10.74
CA GLY A 30 3.04 43.52 -11.74
C GLY A 30 4.05 42.44 -11.32
N ALA A 31 5.16 42.84 -10.71
CA ALA A 31 6.23 41.94 -10.27
C ALA A 31 5.85 41.12 -9.02
N GLN A 32 5.14 41.70 -8.06
CA GLN A 32 4.59 40.97 -6.91
C GLN A 32 3.47 39.99 -7.32
N SER A 33 2.63 40.37 -8.30
CA SER A 33 1.55 39.51 -8.81
C SER A 33 2.08 38.27 -9.55
N ARG A 34 3.18 38.39 -10.30
CA ARG A 34 3.86 37.25 -10.96
C ARG A 34 4.43 36.25 -9.95
N ARG A 35 5.14 36.73 -8.92
CA ARG A 35 5.71 35.89 -7.85
C ARG A 35 4.65 35.12 -7.07
N ARG A 36 3.51 35.75 -6.76
CA ARG A 36 2.35 35.08 -6.12
C ARG A 36 1.71 34.02 -7.03
N ARG A 37 1.63 34.27 -8.34
CA ARG A 37 1.12 33.30 -9.33
C ARG A 37 2.02 32.08 -9.47
N GLU A 38 3.33 32.26 -9.46
CA GLU A 38 4.31 31.17 -9.59
C GLU A 38 4.33 30.24 -8.38
N GLY A 39 4.31 30.78 -7.15
CA GLY A 39 4.18 29.99 -5.94
C GLY A 39 2.86 29.19 -5.90
N ARG A 40 1.74 29.83 -6.31
CA ARG A 40 0.44 29.15 -6.41
C ARG A 40 0.44 28.05 -7.49
N LYS A 41 1.12 28.26 -8.62
CA LYS A 41 1.30 27.24 -9.68
C LYS A 41 2.13 26.05 -9.18
N GLN A 42 3.23 26.30 -8.45
CA GLN A 42 4.06 25.24 -7.86
C GLN A 42 3.27 24.42 -6.82
N TYR A 43 2.53 25.09 -5.93
CA TYR A 43 1.68 24.41 -4.95
C TYR A 43 0.57 23.58 -5.60
N ILE A 44 -0.09 24.09 -6.65
CA ILE A 44 -1.10 23.33 -7.40
C ILE A 44 -0.48 22.14 -8.15
N ARG A 45 0.71 22.32 -8.75
CA ARG A 45 1.48 21.25 -9.42
C ARG A 45 1.84 20.15 -8.43
N TRP A 46 2.36 20.51 -7.26
CA TRP A 46 2.70 19.56 -6.20
C TRP A 46 1.46 18.86 -5.61
N ARG A 47 0.36 19.57 -5.39
CA ARG A 47 -0.93 18.97 -4.98
C ARG A 47 -1.52 18.03 -6.04
N ARG A 48 -1.37 18.32 -7.34
CA ARG A 48 -1.80 17.42 -8.42
C ARG A 48 -0.93 16.18 -8.50
N SER A 49 0.39 16.33 -8.40
CA SER A 49 1.34 15.21 -8.37
C SER A 49 1.04 14.25 -7.21
N ARG A 50 0.79 14.76 -6.00
CA ARG A 50 0.43 13.92 -4.84
C ARG A 50 -0.96 13.30 -4.91
N ARG A 51 -1.93 13.95 -5.56
CA ARG A 51 -3.25 13.33 -5.81
C ARG A 51 -3.18 12.25 -6.89
N PHE A 52 -2.28 12.40 -7.86
CA PHE A 52 -2.02 11.39 -8.87
C PHE A 52 -1.27 10.19 -8.28
N SER A 53 -0.29 10.43 -7.40
CA SER A 53 0.41 9.36 -6.67
C SER A 53 -0.46 8.69 -5.61
N GLY A 54 -1.38 9.42 -4.96
CA GLY A 54 -2.31 8.87 -3.97
C GLY A 54 -3.50 8.09 -4.56
N ARG A 55 -3.88 8.35 -5.82
CA ARG A 55 -4.92 7.58 -6.54
C ARG A 55 -4.37 6.36 -7.26
N LEU A 56 -3.10 6.38 -7.63
CA LEU A 56 -2.36 5.21 -8.07
C LEU A 56 -1.80 4.52 -6.82
N GLY A 57 -2.68 3.86 -6.06
CA GLY A 57 -2.26 2.98 -4.96
C GLY A 57 -1.00 2.24 -5.40
N GLY A 58 0.09 2.44 -4.64
CA GLY A 58 1.44 2.02 -5.03
C GLY A 58 1.41 0.60 -5.59
N PRO A 59 2.24 0.29 -6.61
CA PRO A 59 2.02 -0.80 -7.54
C PRO A 59 1.48 -1.99 -6.79
N ARG A 60 0.17 -2.21 -6.91
CA ARG A 60 -0.52 -3.36 -6.32
C ARG A 60 0.07 -4.54 -7.06
N ARG A 61 1.23 -5.03 -6.57
CA ARG A 61 2.04 -6.05 -7.23
C ARG A 61 1.06 -7.16 -7.54
N ARG A 62 0.78 -7.34 -8.82
CA ARG A 62 -0.16 -8.36 -9.27
C ARG A 62 0.48 -9.67 -8.83
N LYS A 63 -0.03 -10.25 -7.74
CA LYS A 63 0.45 -11.54 -7.25
C LYS A 63 0.39 -12.51 -8.40
N THR A 64 1.48 -13.24 -8.61
CA THR A 64 1.54 -14.24 -9.66
C THR A 64 0.43 -15.28 -9.44
N VAL A 65 0.03 -15.98 -10.50
CA VAL A 65 -0.95 -17.07 -10.37
C VAL A 65 -0.47 -18.10 -9.35
N VAL A 66 0.84 -18.36 -9.32
CA VAL A 66 1.47 -19.28 -8.36
C VAL A 66 1.29 -18.78 -6.93
N GLU A 67 1.58 -17.52 -6.63
CA GLU A 67 1.38 -16.96 -5.28
C GLU A 67 -0.09 -17.05 -4.83
N LYS A 68 -1.05 -16.85 -5.74
CA LYS A 68 -2.47 -17.01 -5.42
C LYS A 68 -2.81 -18.45 -5.07
N LYS A 69 -2.31 -19.42 -5.85
CA LYS A 69 -2.49 -20.86 -5.61
C LYS A 69 -1.83 -21.30 -4.30
N VAL A 70 -0.59 -20.88 -4.04
CA VAL A 70 0.10 -21.15 -2.77
C VAL A 70 -0.67 -20.58 -1.59
N ARG A 71 -1.21 -19.36 -1.72
CA ARG A 71 -2.04 -18.76 -0.67
C ARG A 71 -3.33 -19.54 -0.43
N ALA A 72 -3.96 -20.05 -1.48
CA ALA A 72 -5.14 -20.90 -1.35
C ALA A 72 -4.79 -22.24 -0.68
N LEU A 73 -3.67 -22.85 -1.07
CA LEU A 73 -3.19 -24.11 -0.49
C LEU A 73 -2.96 -23.98 1.02
N ARG A 74 -2.34 -22.87 1.47
CA ARG A 74 -2.14 -22.57 2.90
C ARG A 74 -3.42 -22.46 3.72
N LYS A 75 -4.56 -22.20 3.09
CA LYS A 75 -5.85 -22.14 3.79
C LYS A 75 -6.51 -23.51 3.93
N LEU A 76 -6.14 -24.46 3.08
CA LEU A 76 -6.70 -25.81 3.06
C LEU A 76 -5.92 -26.76 3.95
N VAL A 77 -4.61 -26.56 4.07
CA VAL A 77 -3.71 -27.44 4.82
C VAL A 77 -3.64 -26.96 6.28
N PRO A 78 -3.94 -27.83 7.27
CA PRO A 78 -3.81 -27.50 8.67
C PRO A 78 -2.39 -27.01 9.02
N LYS A 79 -2.26 -26.07 9.97
CA LYS A 79 -0.97 -25.60 10.52
C LYS A 79 0.02 -24.98 9.51
N SER A 80 -0.44 -24.55 8.33
CA SER A 80 0.45 -24.17 7.23
C SER A 80 0.67 -22.65 7.05
N GLU A 81 0.14 -21.81 7.95
CA GLU A 81 0.16 -20.35 7.80
C GLU A 81 1.57 -19.74 7.80
N SER A 82 2.50 -20.29 8.60
CA SER A 82 3.87 -19.79 8.77
C SER A 82 4.96 -20.63 8.09
N MET A 83 4.58 -21.72 7.41
CA MET A 83 5.53 -22.72 6.89
C MET A 83 6.24 -22.27 5.59
N GLY A 84 7.44 -22.76 5.31
CA GLY A 84 8.10 -22.60 4.01
C GLY A 84 7.34 -23.32 2.86
N LEU A 85 7.76 -23.13 1.61
CA LEU A 85 7.12 -23.82 0.47
C LEU A 85 7.33 -25.33 0.51
N ASP A 86 8.54 -25.79 0.80
CA ASP A 86 8.87 -27.22 0.82
C ASP A 86 8.10 -27.96 1.92
N GLY A 87 8.04 -27.36 3.12
CA GLY A 87 7.20 -27.87 4.21
C GLY A 87 5.73 -27.89 3.81
N LEU A 88 5.22 -26.80 3.21
CA LEU A 88 3.83 -26.72 2.78
C LEU A 88 3.47 -27.88 1.84
N PHE A 89 4.32 -28.19 0.86
CA PHE A 89 4.05 -29.28 -0.08
C PHE A 89 4.17 -30.66 0.57
N ARG A 90 5.14 -30.86 1.47
CA ARG A 90 5.27 -32.11 2.23
C ARG A 90 4.03 -32.37 3.09
N ASP A 91 3.64 -31.40 3.91
CA ASP A 91 2.47 -31.51 4.78
C ASP A 91 1.18 -31.64 3.97
N THR A 92 1.11 -31.00 2.79
CA THR A 92 -0.01 -31.20 1.85
C THR A 92 -0.10 -32.65 1.40
N ALA A 93 1.01 -33.26 0.99
CA ALA A 93 1.02 -34.64 0.52
C ALA A 93 0.59 -35.61 1.63
N GLU A 94 1.10 -35.41 2.84
CA GLU A 94 0.69 -36.18 4.02
C GLU A 94 -0.80 -36.00 4.35
N TYR A 95 -1.30 -34.76 4.27
CA TYR A 95 -2.70 -34.48 4.53
C TYR A 95 -3.64 -35.10 3.48
N ILE A 96 -3.26 -35.13 2.21
CA ILE A 96 -4.01 -35.82 1.15
C ILE A 96 -4.12 -37.31 1.47
N LEU A 97 -3.01 -37.96 1.84
CA LEU A 97 -3.02 -39.38 2.20
C LEU A 97 -3.90 -39.65 3.42
N ALA A 98 -3.81 -38.82 4.46
CA ALA A 98 -4.65 -38.93 5.64
C ALA A 98 -6.15 -38.80 5.32
N LEU A 99 -6.52 -37.86 4.43
CA LEU A 99 -7.89 -37.70 3.97
C LEU A 99 -8.37 -38.91 3.17
N GLN A 100 -7.55 -39.44 2.27
CA GLN A 100 -7.88 -40.63 1.49
C GLN A 100 -8.15 -41.83 2.39
N MET A 101 -7.26 -42.10 3.35
CA MET A 101 -7.45 -43.18 4.32
C MET A 101 -8.72 -42.99 5.15
N ARG A 102 -8.99 -41.75 5.60
CA ARG A 102 -10.21 -41.46 6.36
C ARG A 102 -11.47 -41.73 5.54
N VAL A 103 -11.51 -41.34 4.27
CA VAL A 103 -12.64 -41.61 3.38
C VAL A 103 -12.82 -43.11 3.17
N GLN A 104 -11.73 -43.86 2.93
CA GLN A 104 -11.77 -45.31 2.77
C GLN A 104 -12.35 -46.01 4.02
N VAL A 105 -11.89 -45.62 5.22
CA VAL A 105 -12.43 -46.18 6.47
C VAL A 105 -13.91 -45.86 6.62
N MET A 106 -14.34 -44.63 6.33
CA MET A 106 -15.75 -44.26 6.40
C MET A 106 -16.60 -45.06 5.39
N GLN A 107 -16.09 -45.33 4.19
CA GLN A 107 -16.76 -46.17 3.21
C GLN A 107 -16.91 -47.61 3.70
N ILE A 108 -15.86 -48.20 4.27
CA ILE A 108 -15.91 -49.54 4.85
C ILE A 108 -16.91 -49.59 6.01
N MET A 109 -16.88 -48.60 6.89
CA MET A 109 -17.84 -48.51 8.00
C MET A 109 -19.28 -48.44 7.49
N VAL A 110 -19.55 -47.64 6.45
CA VAL A 110 -20.88 -47.59 5.83
C VAL A 110 -21.26 -48.94 5.23
N GLN A 111 -20.38 -49.60 4.48
CA GLN A 111 -20.65 -50.92 3.90
C GLN A 111 -20.97 -51.98 4.96
N VAL A 112 -20.21 -51.99 6.06
CA VAL A 112 -20.43 -52.93 7.17
C VAL A 112 -21.74 -52.63 7.89
N LEU A 113 -22.07 -51.35 8.13
CA LEU A 113 -23.25 -50.95 8.89
C LEU A 113 -24.54 -50.94 8.07
N SER A 114 -24.46 -50.69 6.76
CA SER A 114 -25.62 -50.76 5.86
C SER A 114 -26.11 -52.19 5.65
N GLY A 115 -25.32 -53.19 6.04
CA GLY A 115 -25.57 -54.59 5.69
C GLY A 115 -25.36 -54.79 4.18
N SER A 116 -24.69 -55.86 3.79
CA SER A 116 -24.60 -56.24 2.38
C SER A 116 -26.00 -56.65 1.87
N GLU A 117 -26.83 -55.67 1.49
CA GLU A 117 -28.07 -55.87 0.74
C GLU A 117 -27.75 -56.13 -0.74
N SER A 118 -26.97 -57.17 -1.02
CA SER A 118 -26.77 -57.64 -2.38
C SER A 118 -26.65 -59.16 -2.42
N SER A 119 -27.76 -59.77 -2.83
CA SER A 119 -27.86 -61.03 -3.59
C SER A 119 -27.86 -62.34 -2.81
N ASP A 120 -29.06 -62.73 -2.38
CA ASP A 120 -29.58 -64.10 -2.44
C ASP A 120 -31.10 -64.02 -2.75
N GLU A 121 -31.47 -63.80 -4.02
CA GLU A 121 -32.71 -64.28 -4.68
C GLU A 121 -32.52 -64.29 -6.21
#